data_AF-A0A8U0M7U1-F1
#
_entry.id   AF-A0A8U0M7U1-F1
#
_cell.length_a   1.000
_cell.length_b   1.000
_cell.length_c   1.000
_cell.angle_alpha   90.00
_cell.angle_beta   90.00
_cell.angle_gamma   90.00
#
_symmetry.space_group_name_H-M   'P 1'
#
loop_
_entity.id
_entity.type
_entity.pdbx_description
1 polymer ?
#
loop_
_entity_poly.entity_id
_entity_poly.type
_entity_poly.pdbx_seq_one_letter_code
_entity_poly.pdbx_strand_id
1 'polypeptide(L)'
;MPDSPIHLLPKDEQPSIQTCRSQHCTWNKLLIHNEQEIDQLQELLADLLEKHTYRSLRHRALDYYSNLNQLKSRIQRLRLDMICEGVDCSPVEPTPCREPRFGLFATIESHFRSLTDEFSHLKAGCYQFLSVVVTLNLL
;
A
#
# COMPACT_ATOMS: atom_id res chain seq x y z
N MET A 1 -14.41 52.58 17.53
CA MET A 1 -14.42 51.74 16.30
C MET A 1 -13.04 51.14 16.16
N PRO A 2 -12.94 49.83 15.91
CA PRO A 2 -11.74 49.03 16.21
C PRO A 2 -10.90 48.78 14.95
N ASP A 3 -9.57 48.94 15.06
CA ASP A 3 -8.62 48.29 14.16
C ASP A 3 -8.14 47.01 14.85
N SER A 4 -8.83 45.91 14.56
CA SER A 4 -8.43 44.57 14.97
C SER A 4 -7.14 44.19 14.24
N PRO A 5 -6.12 43.66 14.93
CA PRO A 5 -4.99 43.02 14.26
C PRO A 5 -5.50 41.79 13.52
N ILE A 6 -5.22 41.74 12.22
CA ILE A 6 -5.48 40.57 11.38
C ILE A 6 -4.74 39.40 12.03
N HIS A 7 -5.51 38.45 12.56
CA HIS A 7 -5.04 37.12 12.91
C HIS A 7 -4.46 36.50 11.62
N LEU A 8 -3.14 36.53 11.50
CA LEU A 8 -2.43 35.68 10.55
C LEU A 8 -2.78 34.24 10.94
N LEU A 9 -3.66 33.62 10.16
CA LEU A 9 -3.85 32.18 10.17
C LEU A 9 -2.46 31.53 10.09
N PRO A 10 -2.22 30.43 10.84
CA PRO A 10 -0.99 29.67 10.67
C PRO A 10 -0.92 29.28 9.20
N LYS A 11 0.13 29.77 8.55
CA LYS A 11 0.50 29.43 7.18
C LYS A 11 0.68 27.93 7.21
N ASP A 12 -0.33 27.19 6.74
CA ASP A 12 -0.28 25.74 6.58
C ASP A 12 1.11 25.40 6.07
N GLU A 13 1.87 24.67 6.88
CA GLU A 13 3.17 24.11 6.51
C GLU A 13 2.89 23.13 5.37
N GLN A 14 2.74 23.66 4.16
CA GLN A 14 2.77 22.86 2.95
C GLN A 14 4.07 22.08 3.01
N PRO A 15 4.03 20.73 3.00
CA PRO A 15 5.23 19.93 3.07
C PRO A 15 6.16 20.39 1.96
N SER A 16 7.39 20.75 2.33
CA SER A 16 8.37 21.22 1.36
C SER A 16 8.48 20.19 0.23
N ILE A 17 8.69 20.63 -1.01
CA ILE A 17 8.76 19.76 -2.20
C ILE A 17 9.76 18.60 -2.01
N GLN A 18 10.80 18.82 -1.20
CA GLN A 18 11.80 17.83 -0.81
C GLN A 18 11.24 16.71 0.08
N THR A 19 10.32 17.06 0.98
CA THR A 19 9.56 16.13 1.81
C THR A 19 8.62 15.28 0.95
N CYS A 20 7.93 15.89 -0.02
CA CYS A 20 7.03 15.16 -0.92
C CYS A 20 7.76 14.10 -1.77
N ARG A 21 8.92 14.43 -2.35
CA ARG A 21 9.69 13.47 -3.18
C ARG A 21 10.26 12.32 -2.35
N SER A 22 10.84 12.63 -1.19
CA SER A 22 11.42 11.59 -0.31
C SER A 22 10.33 10.65 0.24
N GLN A 23 9.18 11.20 0.66
CA GLN A 23 8.02 10.41 1.09
C GLN A 23 7.46 9.57 -0.06
N HIS A 24 7.36 10.14 -1.27
CA HIS A 24 6.92 9.40 -2.46
C HIS A 24 7.85 8.22 -2.79
N CYS A 25 9.16 8.42 -2.81
CA CYS A 25 10.11 7.32 -3.06
C CYS A 25 10.03 6.25 -1.95
N THR A 26 9.73 6.65 -0.71
CA THR A 26 9.53 5.72 0.41
C THR A 26 8.26 4.90 0.21
N TRP A 27 7.13 5.54 -0.11
CA TRP A 27 5.88 4.87 -0.40
C TRP A 27 6.01 3.94 -1.61
N ASN A 28 6.64 4.37 -2.69
CA ASN A 28 6.83 3.55 -3.88
C ASN A 28 7.63 2.27 -3.57
N LYS A 29 8.73 2.37 -2.81
CA LYS A 29 9.50 1.20 -2.38
C LYS A 29 8.65 0.24 -1.54
N LEU A 30 7.85 0.77 -0.63
CA LEU A 30 7.00 -0.03 0.25
C LEU A 30 5.82 -0.66 -0.52
N LEU A 31 5.23 0.02 -1.51
CA LEU A 31 4.23 -0.58 -2.40
C LEU A 31 4.82 -1.74 -3.20
N ILE A 32 6.00 -1.56 -3.81
CA ILE A 32 6.69 -2.63 -4.56
C ILE A 32 6.95 -3.82 -3.65
N HIS A 33 7.43 -3.59 -2.42
CA HIS A 33 7.66 -4.65 -1.46
C HIS A 33 6.35 -5.38 -1.09
N ASN A 34 5.28 -4.66 -0.82
CA ASN A 34 3.97 -5.25 -0.52
C ASN A 34 3.42 -6.06 -1.70
N GLU A 35 3.58 -5.58 -2.94
CA GLU A 35 3.19 -6.33 -4.15
C GLU A 35 3.96 -7.65 -4.25
N GLN A 36 5.27 -7.64 -4.02
CA GLN A 36 6.10 -8.85 -4.06
C GLN A 36 5.69 -9.85 -2.98
N GLU A 37 5.39 -9.40 -1.76
CA GLU A 37 4.92 -10.28 -0.70
C GLU A 37 3.52 -10.84 -0.96
N ILE A 38 2.62 -10.04 -1.55
CA ILE A 38 1.31 -10.53 -2.00
C ILE A 38 1.50 -11.65 -3.02
N ASP A 39 2.40 -11.48 -3.98
CA ASP A 39 2.66 -12.47 -5.04
C ASP A 39 3.17 -13.80 -4.46
N GLN A 40 4.08 -13.73 -3.49
CA GLN A 40 4.56 -14.92 -2.77
C GLN A 40 3.43 -15.64 -2.01
N LEU A 41 2.57 -14.89 -1.31
CA LEU A 41 1.43 -15.49 -0.60
C LEU A 41 0.42 -16.12 -1.57
N GLN A 42 0.20 -15.51 -2.72
CA GLN A 42 -0.69 -16.05 -3.74
C GLN A 42 -0.17 -17.34 -4.35
N GLU A 43 1.15 -17.43 -4.60
CA GLU A 43 1.80 -18.66 -5.07
C GLU A 43 1.63 -19.80 -4.06
N LEU A 44 1.92 -19.55 -2.77
CA LEU A 44 1.73 -20.54 -1.71
C LEU A 44 0.28 -21.02 -1.59
N LEU A 45 -0.69 -20.11 -1.74
CA LEU A 45 -2.11 -20.45 -1.74
C LEU A 45 -2.51 -21.24 -2.99
N ALA A 46 -1.94 -20.93 -4.15
CA ALA A 46 -2.21 -21.66 -5.39
C ALA A 46 -1.73 -23.11 -5.29
N ASP A 47 -0.51 -23.34 -4.79
CA ASP A 47 0.03 -24.68 -4.54
C ASP A 47 -0.87 -25.50 -3.60
N LEU A 48 -1.38 -24.84 -2.55
CA LEU A 48 -2.30 -25.44 -1.59
C LEU A 48 -3.66 -25.78 -2.24
N LEU A 49 -4.17 -24.92 -3.12
CA LEU A 49 -5.42 -25.15 -3.85
C LEU A 49 -5.30 -26.28 -4.88
N GLU A 50 -4.11 -26.52 -5.43
CA GLU A 50 -3.84 -27.65 -6.33
C GLU A 50 -3.74 -28.97 -5.57
N LYS A 51 -3.05 -28.97 -4.42
CA LYS A 51 -2.82 -30.18 -3.62
C LYS A 51 -4.03 -30.65 -2.81
N HIS A 52 -4.98 -29.77 -2.47
CA HIS A 52 -6.03 -30.10 -1.50
C HIS A 52 -7.46 -30.11 -2.03
N THR A 53 -8.11 -31.24 -1.78
CA THR A 53 -9.54 -31.48 -2.08
C THR A 53 -10.45 -31.15 -0.90
N TYR A 54 -9.92 -30.91 0.31
CA TYR A 54 -10.73 -30.60 1.49
C TYR A 54 -11.47 -29.27 1.31
N ARG A 55 -12.79 -29.36 1.18
CA ARG A 55 -13.68 -28.25 0.78
C ARG A 55 -13.56 -27.01 1.67
N SER A 56 -13.40 -27.20 2.99
CA SER A 56 -13.25 -26.10 3.95
C SER A 56 -11.92 -25.35 3.80
N LEU A 57 -10.82 -26.08 3.64
CA LEU A 57 -9.49 -25.50 3.41
C LEU A 57 -9.43 -24.80 2.06
N ARG A 58 -10.00 -25.42 1.02
CA ARG A 58 -10.09 -24.84 -0.32
C ARG A 58 -10.88 -23.53 -0.31
N HIS A 59 -12.03 -23.49 0.37
CA HIS A 59 -12.83 -22.26 0.43
C HIS A 59 -12.06 -21.12 1.11
N ARG A 60 -11.44 -21.41 2.27
CA ARG A 60 -10.67 -20.40 3.00
C ARG A 60 -9.43 -19.92 2.23
N ALA A 61 -8.75 -20.82 1.52
CA ALA A 61 -7.62 -20.45 0.66
C ALA A 61 -8.07 -19.59 -0.53
N LEU A 62 -9.23 -19.88 -1.14
CA LEU A 62 -9.82 -19.04 -2.19
C LEU A 62 -10.20 -17.64 -1.67
N ASP A 63 -10.73 -17.56 -0.44
CA ASP A 63 -11.08 -16.27 0.17
C ASP A 63 -9.83 -15.41 0.37
N TYR A 64 -8.75 -15.98 0.93
CA TYR A 64 -7.48 -15.27 1.07
C TYR A 64 -6.90 -14.86 -0.29
N TYR A 65 -6.94 -15.74 -1.29
CA TYR A 65 -6.45 -15.45 -2.63
C TYR A 65 -7.22 -14.29 -3.28
N SER A 66 -8.54 -14.26 -3.13
CA SER A 66 -9.41 -13.18 -3.64
C SER A 66 -9.13 -11.85 -2.94
N ASN A 67 -9.00 -11.87 -1.60
CA ASN A 67 -8.67 -10.67 -0.83
C ASN A 67 -7.30 -10.10 -1.21
N LEU A 68 -6.30 -10.96 -1.42
CA LEU A 68 -4.97 -10.57 -1.89
C LEU A 68 -5.04 -9.93 -3.29
N ASN A 69 -5.85 -10.46 -4.20
CA ASN A 69 -6.06 -9.88 -5.54
C ASN A 69 -6.71 -8.49 -5.48
N GLN A 70 -7.72 -8.32 -4.61
CA GLN A 70 -8.37 -7.02 -4.42
C GLN A 70 -7.38 -5.99 -3.86
N LEU A 71 -6.57 -6.40 -2.89
CA LEU A 71 -5.54 -5.56 -2.30
C LEU A 71 -4.47 -5.16 -3.32
N LYS A 72 -3.98 -6.12 -4.12
CA LYS A 72 -3.04 -5.85 -5.22
C LYS A 72 -3.60 -4.84 -6.23
N SER A 73 -4.86 -5.00 -6.62
CA SER A 73 -5.54 -4.07 -7.53
C SER A 73 -5.63 -2.65 -6.96
N ARG A 74 -5.83 -2.52 -5.64
CA ARG A 74 -5.85 -1.21 -4.95
C ARG A 74 -4.45 -0.60 -4.83
N ILE A 75 -3.41 -1.42 -4.60
CA ILE A 75 -2.02 -0.96 -4.61
C ILE A 75 -1.65 -0.42 -6.00
N GLN A 76 -1.99 -1.16 -7.06
CA GLN A 76 -1.75 -0.73 -8.44
C GLN A 76 -2.46 0.59 -8.76
N ARG A 77 -3.72 0.75 -8.33
CA ARG A 77 -4.45 2.01 -8.48
C ARG A 77 -3.78 3.14 -7.72
N LEU A 78 -3.38 2.92 -6.47
CA LEU A 78 -2.67 3.93 -5.68
C LEU A 78 -1.36 4.35 -6.35
N ARG A 79 -0.65 3.41 -6.98
CA ARG A 79 0.58 3.69 -7.72
C ARG A 79 0.34 4.56 -8.96
N LEU A 80 -0.78 4.38 -9.65
CA LEU A 80 -1.20 5.23 -10.77
C LEU A 80 -1.70 6.61 -10.32
N ASP A 81 -2.29 6.69 -9.12
CA ASP A 81 -2.77 7.95 -8.53
C ASP A 81 -1.62 8.77 -7.91
N MET A 82 -0.45 8.16 -7.69
CA MET A 82 0.76 8.80 -7.18
C MET A 82 1.37 9.76 -8.21
N ILE A 83 1.68 10.96 -7.75
CA ILE A 83 1.90 12.16 -8.58
C ILE A 83 3.32 12.25 -9.15
N CYS A 84 4.28 11.44 -8.67
CA CYS A 84 5.65 11.46 -9.18
C CYS A 84 5.98 10.16 -9.93
N GLU A 85 5.44 9.98 -11.14
CA GLU A 85 5.92 8.94 -12.05
C GLU A 85 7.23 9.41 -12.72
N GLY A 86 8.34 8.71 -12.43
CA GLY A 86 9.63 9.02 -13.06
C GLY A 86 10.76 8.12 -12.55
N VAL A 87 11.66 7.73 -13.47
CA VAL A 87 12.82 6.85 -13.23
C VAL A 87 13.83 7.48 -12.27
N ASP A 88 13.77 8.80 -12.07
CA ASP A 88 14.71 9.52 -11.24
C ASP A 88 14.07 9.97 -9.91
N CYS A 89 13.99 9.03 -8.97
CA CYS A 89 14.10 9.33 -7.54
C CYS A 89 15.51 9.84 -7.15
N SER A 90 16.34 10.23 -8.12
CA SER A 90 17.72 10.70 -7.95
C SER A 90 17.76 12.23 -7.92
N PRO A 91 18.50 12.85 -6.98
CA PRO A 91 18.46 14.30 -6.75
C PRO A 91 19.36 15.00 -7.77
N VAL A 92 18.88 15.24 -8.99
CA VAL A 92 19.67 16.02 -9.96
C VAL A 92 19.27 17.49 -9.94
N GLU A 93 17.99 17.85 -9.92
CA GLU A 93 17.57 19.25 -9.73
C GLU A 93 16.18 19.38 -9.09
N PRO A 94 15.92 20.46 -8.32
CA PRO A 94 14.61 20.80 -7.78
C PRO A 94 13.69 21.30 -8.91
N THR A 95 13.23 20.38 -9.74
CA THR A 95 12.15 20.64 -10.69
C THR A 95 10.88 20.94 -9.89
N PRO A 96 10.17 22.05 -10.16
CA PRO A 96 8.89 22.29 -9.52
C PRO A 96 7.93 21.15 -9.88
N CYS A 97 7.39 20.46 -8.87
CA CYS A 97 6.25 19.57 -9.08
C CYS A 97 5.10 20.46 -9.57
N ARG A 98 4.92 20.54 -10.89
CA ARG A 98 3.92 21.38 -11.55
C ARG A 98 2.57 20.69 -11.72
N GLU A 99 2.26 19.70 -10.88
CA GLU A 99 1.03 18.94 -11.02
C GLU A 99 0.01 19.35 -9.95
N PRO A 100 -1.21 19.76 -10.36
CA PRO A 100 -2.22 20.36 -9.48
C PRO A 100 -2.85 19.39 -8.47
N ARG A 101 -2.20 18.27 -8.16
CA ARG A 101 -2.71 17.19 -7.31
C ARG A 101 -2.16 17.22 -5.88
N PHE A 102 -1.41 18.25 -5.49
CA PHE A 102 -0.90 18.40 -4.11
C PHE A 102 -1.98 18.36 -3.02
N GLY A 103 -3.24 18.67 -3.34
CA GLY A 103 -4.37 18.50 -2.41
C GLY A 103 -4.65 17.05 -2.02
N LEU A 104 -4.14 16.07 -2.77
CA LEU A 104 -4.33 14.64 -2.50
C LEU A 104 -3.24 14.05 -1.60
N PHE A 105 -2.15 14.77 -1.29
CA PHE A 105 -1.02 14.21 -0.54
C PHE A 105 -1.42 13.70 0.86
N ALA A 106 -2.22 14.49 1.58
CA ALA A 106 -2.76 14.09 2.89
C ALA A 106 -3.71 12.89 2.77
N THR A 107 -4.48 12.80 1.68
CA THR A 107 -5.36 11.65 1.43
C THR A 107 -4.58 10.39 1.03
N ILE A 108 -3.49 10.54 0.27
CA ILE A 108 -2.60 9.45 -0.15
C ILE A 108 -1.96 8.81 1.07
N GLU A 109 -1.47 9.60 2.05
CA GLU A 109 -0.92 9.03 3.28
C GLU A 109 -1.96 8.19 4.04
N SER A 110 -3.19 8.70 4.16
CA SER A 110 -4.26 7.96 4.83
C SER A 110 -4.63 6.66 4.11
N HIS A 111 -4.72 6.69 2.77
CA HIS A 111 -4.99 5.52 1.94
C HIS A 111 -3.84 4.51 2.03
N PHE A 112 -2.60 5.00 2.03
CA PHE A 112 -1.40 4.19 2.16
C PHE A 112 -1.35 3.46 3.50
N ARG A 113 -1.63 4.17 4.60
CA ARG A 113 -1.66 3.58 5.95
C ARG A 113 -2.76 2.52 6.04
N SER A 114 -3.96 2.83 5.57
CA SER A 114 -5.07 1.87 5.54
C SER A 114 -4.73 0.61 4.73
N LEU A 115 -4.08 0.73 3.57
CA LEU A 115 -3.65 -0.42 2.78
C LEU A 115 -2.58 -1.26 3.48
N THR A 116 -1.64 -0.60 4.15
CA THR A 116 -0.56 -1.29 4.87
C THR A 116 -1.09 -2.06 6.08
N ASP A 117 -2.05 -1.48 6.80
CA ASP A 117 -2.70 -2.13 7.94
C ASP A 117 -3.53 -3.34 7.48
N GLU A 118 -4.33 -3.16 6.41
CA GLU A 118 -5.12 -4.22 5.81
C GLU A 118 -4.23 -5.37 5.30
N PHE A 119 -3.13 -5.03 4.62
CA PHE A 119 -2.15 -6.01 4.18
C PHE A 119 -1.56 -6.78 5.37
N SER A 120 -1.15 -6.08 6.42
CA SER A 120 -0.53 -6.69 7.60
C SER A 120 -1.48 -7.67 8.29
N HIS A 121 -2.76 -7.31 8.40
CA HIS A 121 -3.78 -8.17 8.97
C HIS A 121 -4.03 -9.41 8.10
N LEU A 122 -4.16 -9.22 6.79
CA LEU A 122 -4.37 -10.30 5.83
C LEU A 122 -3.18 -11.26 5.79
N LYS A 123 -1.95 -10.72 5.79
CA LYS A 123 -0.68 -11.46 5.85
C LYS A 123 -0.62 -12.33 7.10
N ALA A 124 -0.89 -11.76 8.27
CA ALA A 124 -0.90 -12.51 9.53
C ALA A 124 -1.93 -13.66 9.49
N GLY A 125 -3.13 -13.40 8.97
CA GLY A 125 -4.18 -14.39 8.80
C GLY A 125 -3.80 -15.52 7.82
N CYS A 126 -3.13 -15.18 6.70
CA CYS A 126 -2.61 -16.14 5.74
C CYS A 126 -1.54 -17.04 6.37
N TYR A 127 -0.55 -16.47 7.06
CA TYR A 127 0.50 -17.27 7.69
C TYR A 127 -0.02 -18.17 8.81
N GLN A 128 -0.95 -17.68 9.63
CA GLN A 128 -1.59 -18.53 10.65
C GLN A 128 -2.32 -19.70 9.99
N PHE A 129 -3.05 -19.46 8.90
CA PHE A 129 -3.72 -20.51 8.14
C PHE A 129 -2.73 -21.52 7.55
N LEU A 130 -1.69 -21.05 6.86
CA LEU A 130 -0.64 -21.89 6.29
C LEU A 130 0.07 -22.71 7.37
N SER A 131 0.37 -22.12 8.52
CA SER A 131 0.98 -22.83 9.65
C SER A 131 0.10 -23.98 10.16
N VAL A 132 -1.23 -23.81 10.21
CA VAL A 132 -2.15 -24.89 10.57
C VAL A 132 -2.13 -26.00 9.52
N VAL A 133 -2.10 -25.65 8.23
CA VAL A 133 -2.04 -26.63 7.14
C VAL A 133 -0.72 -27.42 7.16
N VAL A 134 0.42 -26.76 7.41
CA VAL A 134 1.71 -27.43 7.66
C VAL A 134 1.62 -28.36 8.86
N THR A 135 1.09 -27.88 9.98
CA THR A 135 1.02 -28.65 11.24
C THR A 135 0.16 -29.90 11.09
N LEU A 136 -0.86 -29.85 10.25
CA LEU A 136 -1.71 -30.99 9.91
C LEU A 136 -1.04 -31.97 8.91
N ASN A 137 0.22 -31.75 8.53
CA ASN A 137 0.96 -32.50 7.49
C ASN A 137 0.19 -32.57 6.17
N LEU A 138 -0.47 -31.47 5.80
CA LEU A 138 -1.19 -31.41 4.54
C LEU A 138 -0.28 -30.87 3.42
N LEU A 139 0.79 -30.14 3.71
CA LEU A 139 1.65 -29.54 2.66
C LEU A 139 2.60 -30.50 1.91
#